data_AF-A0A5R9CZ88-F1
#
_entry.id   AF-A0A5R9CZ88-F1
#
_cell.length_a   1.000
_cell.length_b   1.000
_cell.length_c   1.000
_cell.angle_alpha   90.00
_cell.angle_beta   90.00
_cell.angle_gamma   90.00
#
_symmetry.space_group_name_H-M   'P 1'
#
loop_
_entity.id
_entity.type
_entity.pdbx_description
1 polymer ?
#
loop_
_entity_poly.entity_id
_entity_poly.type
_entity_poly.pdbx_seq_one_letter_code
_entity_poly.pdbx_strand_id
1 'polypeptide(L)'
;MNNLFDVLKMVSFNHLGFDSTQVVITDVAGKPNGLLTDLFRDVVNKVNLFIDLSSAHDAGEVIASLQNHTPLPDDVLDEYGKILREPLLGINFAPQKGQMELLVNG
;
A
#
# COMPACT_ATOMS: atom_id res chain seq x y z
N MET A 1 13.27 -0.55 -3.41
CA MET A 1 11.99 -1.25 -3.22
C MET A 1 12.18 -2.26 -2.11
N ASN A 2 11.96 -1.81 -0.88
CA ASN A 2 12.23 -2.55 0.34
C ASN A 2 10.96 -2.73 1.18
N ASN A 3 9.92 -1.94 0.93
CA ASN A 3 8.67 -1.92 1.67
C ASN A 3 7.48 -1.60 0.77
N LEU A 4 6.27 -1.61 1.33
CA LEU A 4 5.05 -1.37 0.57
C LEU A 4 4.89 0.08 0.08
N PHE A 5 5.49 1.07 0.75
CA PHE A 5 5.56 2.44 0.21
C PHE A 5 6.29 2.50 -1.13
N ASP A 6 7.45 1.83 -1.24
CA ASP A 6 8.22 1.82 -2.48
C ASP A 6 7.40 1.20 -3.64
N VAL A 7 6.55 0.22 -3.35
CA VAL A 7 5.64 -0.38 -4.33
C VAL A 7 4.67 0.66 -4.88
N LEU A 8 4.02 1.44 -4.01
CA LEU A 8 3.10 2.50 -4.42
C LEU A 8 3.77 3.52 -5.34
N LYS A 9 5.03 3.85 -5.07
CA LYS A 9 5.79 4.83 -5.86
C LYS A 9 6.29 4.28 -7.20
N MET A 10 6.55 2.98 -7.29
CA MET A 10 7.22 2.36 -8.45
C MET A 10 6.27 1.62 -9.41
N VAL A 11 5.11 1.16 -8.93
CA VAL A 11 4.21 0.29 -9.70
C VAL A 11 3.01 1.08 -10.22
N SER A 12 2.69 0.88 -11.50
CA SER A 12 1.48 1.39 -12.13
C SER A 12 0.75 0.26 -12.85
N PHE A 13 -0.59 0.36 -12.92
CA PHE A 13 -1.43 -0.61 -13.62
C PHE A 13 -2.06 0.07 -14.83
N ASN A 14 -1.83 -0.46 -16.03
CA ASN A 14 -2.36 0.12 -17.28
C ASN A 14 -2.02 1.62 -17.46
N HIS A 15 -0.84 2.04 -17.02
CA HIS A 15 -0.40 3.45 -16.97
C HIS A 15 -1.24 4.36 -16.06
N LEU A 16 -2.15 3.78 -15.28
CA LEU A 16 -2.91 4.44 -14.23
C LEU A 16 -2.21 4.21 -12.90
N GLY A 17 -2.54 5.07 -11.93
CA GLY A 17 -2.12 4.91 -10.55
C GLY A 17 -2.54 3.55 -9.97
N PHE A 18 -2.11 3.31 -8.75
CA PHE A 18 -2.30 2.03 -8.10
C PHE A 18 -3.79 1.75 -7.80
N ASP A 19 -4.40 0.78 -8.49
CA ASP A 19 -5.78 0.33 -8.21
C ASP A 19 -5.78 -0.60 -7.00
N SER A 20 -6.41 -0.15 -5.90
CA SER A 20 -6.48 -0.89 -4.65
C SER A 20 -7.17 -2.25 -4.83
N THR A 21 -8.13 -2.39 -5.73
CA THR A 21 -8.89 -3.64 -5.93
C THR A 21 -8.06 -4.77 -6.55
N GLN A 22 -6.98 -4.43 -7.24
CA GLN A 22 -6.10 -5.36 -7.93
C GLN A 22 -4.97 -5.89 -7.04
N VAL A 23 -4.92 -5.51 -5.76
CA VAL A 23 -3.82 -5.89 -4.86
C VAL A 23 -4.28 -6.71 -3.69
N VAL A 24 -3.49 -7.74 -3.39
CA VAL A 24 -3.66 -8.64 -2.25
C VAL A 24 -2.33 -8.76 -1.52
N ILE A 25 -2.36 -8.78 -0.19
CA ILE A 25 -1.19 -9.08 0.63
C ILE A 25 -1.21 -10.58 0.97
N THR A 26 -0.08 -11.24 0.78
CA THR A 26 0.08 -12.66 1.10
C THR A 26 1.34 -12.91 1.93
N ASP A 27 1.39 -14.03 2.64
CA ASP A 27 2.67 -14.55 3.12
C ASP A 27 3.49 -15.18 1.97
N VAL A 28 4.70 -15.65 2.29
CA VAL A 28 5.61 -16.32 1.35
C VAL A 28 5.06 -17.66 0.81
N ALA A 29 4.07 -18.26 1.47
CA ALA A 29 3.40 -19.48 1.02
C ALA A 29 2.17 -19.18 0.13
N GLY A 30 1.86 -17.90 -0.12
CA GLY A 30 0.72 -17.45 -0.91
C GLY A 30 -0.61 -17.45 -0.12
N LYS A 31 -0.57 -17.58 1.21
CA LYS A 31 -1.77 -17.46 2.04
C LYS A 31 -2.20 -15.99 2.10
N PRO A 32 -3.44 -15.65 1.74
CA PRO A 32 -3.92 -14.27 1.80
C PRO A 32 -4.00 -13.76 3.24
N ASN A 33 -3.58 -12.51 3.43
CA ASN A 33 -3.80 -11.75 4.66
C ASN A 33 -4.88 -10.69 4.39
N GLY A 34 -6.13 -11.03 4.69
CA GLY A 34 -7.29 -10.17 4.43
C GLY A 34 -7.21 -8.83 5.17
N LEU A 35 -6.79 -8.84 6.43
CA LEU A 35 -6.67 -7.63 7.26
C LEU A 35 -5.65 -6.65 6.67
N LEU A 36 -4.44 -7.12 6.37
CA LEU A 36 -3.41 -6.26 5.78
C LEU A 36 -3.81 -5.82 4.37
N THR A 37 -4.47 -6.69 3.60
CA THR A 37 -5.01 -6.34 2.29
C THR A 37 -5.98 -5.17 2.39
N ASP A 38 -6.97 -5.25 3.27
CA ASP A 38 -7.97 -4.20 3.44
C ASP A 38 -7.34 -2.90 3.96
N LEU A 39 -6.40 -3.00 4.90
CA LEU A 39 -5.66 -1.85 5.41
C LEU A 39 -4.86 -1.17 4.30
N PHE A 40 -4.07 -1.93 3.54
CA PHE A 40 -3.26 -1.38 2.44
C PHE A 40 -4.12 -0.75 1.36
N ARG A 41 -5.26 -1.38 1.03
CA ARG A 41 -6.24 -0.82 0.09
C ARG A 41 -6.81 0.50 0.56
N ASP A 42 -7.12 0.61 1.85
CA ASP A 42 -7.60 1.86 2.43
C ASP A 42 -6.54 2.95 2.34
N VAL A 43 -5.27 2.65 2.69
CA VAL A 43 -4.15 3.59 2.51
C VAL A 43 -4.02 4.05 1.06
N VAL A 44 -4.01 3.12 0.10
CA VAL A 44 -3.95 3.44 -1.33
C VAL A 44 -5.07 4.39 -1.73
N ASN A 45 -6.30 4.11 -1.30
CA ASN A 45 -7.44 4.97 -1.61
C ASN A 45 -7.28 6.38 -1.04
N LYS A 46 -6.77 6.52 0.20
CA LYS A 46 -6.51 7.83 0.81
C LYS A 46 -5.39 8.57 0.10
N VAL A 47 -4.31 7.87 -0.25
CA VAL A 47 -3.19 8.44 -1.03
C VAL A 47 -3.70 8.96 -2.37
N ASN A 48 -4.46 8.16 -3.12
CA ASN A 48 -4.99 8.54 -4.42
C ASN A 48 -5.94 9.76 -4.36
N LEU A 49 -6.61 9.99 -3.22
CA LEU A 49 -7.56 11.10 -3.06
C LEU A 49 -6.91 12.39 -2.57
N PHE A 50 -5.91 12.29 -1.68
CA PHE A 50 -5.44 13.44 -0.91
C PHE A 50 -3.96 13.76 -1.10
N ILE A 51 -3.18 12.89 -1.72
CA ILE A 51 -1.72 12.95 -1.66
C ILE A 51 -1.13 12.97 -3.07
N ASP A 52 -0.28 13.95 -3.35
CA ASP A 52 0.64 13.88 -4.49
C ASP A 52 1.83 12.97 -4.13
N LEU A 53 1.71 11.69 -4.50
CA LEU A 53 2.73 10.69 -4.19
C LEU A 53 4.09 10.99 -4.84
N SER A 54 4.14 11.82 -5.89
CA SER A 54 5.41 12.20 -6.52
C SER A 54 6.27 13.07 -5.61
N SER A 55 5.63 13.83 -4.71
CA SER A 55 6.28 14.70 -3.73
C SER A 55 6.72 14.00 -2.43
N ALA A 56 6.23 12.80 -2.16
CA ALA A 56 6.54 12.05 -0.95
C ALA A 56 7.76 11.12 -1.15
N HIS A 57 8.75 11.19 -0.28
CA HIS A 57 10.00 10.43 -0.35
C HIS A 57 10.00 9.17 0.51
N ASP A 58 9.17 9.14 1.55
CA ASP A 58 8.99 8.00 2.42
C ASP A 58 7.56 7.90 2.97
N ALA A 59 7.28 6.81 3.70
CA ALA A 59 6.00 6.59 4.35
C ALA A 59 5.64 7.68 5.37
N GLY A 60 6.61 8.27 6.06
CA GLY A 60 6.38 9.31 7.06
C GLY A 60 5.84 10.59 6.44
N GLU A 61 6.36 11.00 5.29
CA GLU A 61 5.85 12.15 4.54
C GLU A 61 4.41 11.92 4.05
N VAL A 62 4.06 10.70 3.66
CA VAL A 62 2.67 10.33 3.33
C VAL A 62 1.76 10.48 4.55
N ILE A 63 2.17 9.97 5.72
CA ILE A 63 1.37 10.07 6.94
C ILE A 63 1.21 11.54 7.39
N ALA A 64 2.29 12.33 7.38
CA ALA A 64 2.22 13.74 7.73
C ALA A 64 1.29 14.51 6.78
N SER A 65 1.33 14.20 5.49
CA SER A 65 0.43 14.81 4.52
C SER A 65 -1.03 14.37 4.73
N LEU A 66 -1.30 13.09 5.02
CA LEU A 66 -2.64 12.62 5.36
C LEU A 66 -3.18 13.29 6.63
N GLN A 67 -2.35 13.45 7.66
CA GLN A 67 -2.72 14.16 8.88
C GLN A 67 -3.13 15.62 8.63
N ASN A 68 -2.46 16.29 7.68
CA ASN A 68 -2.76 17.69 7.34
C ASN A 68 -4.02 17.85 6.49
N HIS A 69 -4.39 16.84 5.70
CA HIS A 69 -5.46 16.94 4.70
C HIS A 69 -6.73 16.17 5.07
N THR A 70 -6.71 15.38 6.14
CA THR A 70 -7.83 14.52 6.54
C THR A 70 -8.08 14.57 8.05
N PRO A 71 -9.32 14.36 8.52
CA PRO A 71 -9.63 14.25 9.94
C PRO A 71 -9.38 12.83 10.47
N LEU A 72 -8.41 12.09 9.91
CA LEU A 72 -8.13 10.72 10.34
C LEU A 72 -7.56 10.72 11.78
N PRO A 73 -8.06 9.83 12.65
CA PRO A 73 -7.50 9.64 13.99
C PRO A 73 -6.03 9.19 13.96
N ASP A 74 -5.27 9.56 15.00
CA ASP A 74 -3.83 9.24 15.11
C ASP A 74 -3.55 7.72 15.11
N ASP A 75 -4.42 6.91 15.71
CA ASP A 75 -4.30 5.45 15.72
C ASP A 75 -4.43 4.86 14.30
N VAL A 76 -5.32 5.41 13.47
CA VAL A 76 -5.44 5.02 12.06
C VAL A 76 -4.19 5.41 11.27
N LEU A 77 -3.67 6.62 11.49
CA LEU A 77 -2.45 7.11 10.85
C LEU A 77 -1.22 6.27 11.25
N ASP A 78 -1.17 5.80 12.49
CA ASP A 78 -0.14 4.87 12.97
C ASP A 78 -0.21 3.52 12.25
N GLU A 79 -1.40 2.93 12.10
CA GLU A 79 -1.58 1.68 11.35
C GLU A 79 -1.21 1.83 9.88
N TYR A 80 -1.58 2.95 9.25
CA TYR A 80 -1.16 3.28 7.89
C TYR A 80 0.36 3.39 7.79
N GLY A 81 1.00 4.01 8.78
CA GLY A 81 2.44 4.13 8.88
C GLY A 81 3.13 2.78 9.04
N LYS A 82 2.54 1.83 9.76
CA LYS A 82 3.07 0.47 9.90
C LYS A 82 3.01 -0.28 8.57
N ILE A 83 1.85 -0.30 7.92
CA ILE A 83 1.69 -1.06 6.67
C ILE A 83 2.55 -0.51 5.53
N LEU A 84 2.72 0.81 5.41
CA LEU A 84 3.59 1.39 4.39
C LEU A 84 5.07 1.05 4.60
N ARG A 85 5.47 0.81 5.86
CA ARG A 85 6.84 0.42 6.23
C ARG A 85 7.03 -1.09 6.27
N GLU A 86 5.96 -1.87 6.10
CA GLU A 86 6.03 -3.34 6.09
C GLU A 86 7.02 -3.80 5.01
N PRO A 87 8.03 -4.62 5.37
CA PRO A 87 9.02 -5.10 4.42
C PRO A 87 8.38 -5.90 3.28
N LEU A 88 8.78 -5.57 2.06
CA LEU A 88 8.38 -6.30 0.87
C LEU A 88 9.38 -7.42 0.61
N LEU A 89 8.89 -8.66 0.59
CA LEU A 89 9.70 -9.84 0.31
C LEU A 89 9.67 -10.23 -1.18
N GLY A 90 8.60 -9.86 -1.88
CA GLY A 90 8.43 -10.17 -3.29
C GLY A 90 7.12 -9.64 -3.85
N ILE A 91 7.01 -9.68 -5.18
CA ILE A 91 5.80 -9.33 -5.91
C ILE A 91 5.48 -10.50 -6.83
N ASN A 92 4.31 -11.10 -6.67
CA ASN A 92 3.77 -12.02 -7.66
C ASN A 92 2.71 -11.32 -8.50
N PHE A 93 2.63 -11.74 -9.75
CA PHE A 93 1.50 -11.41 -10.61
C PHE A 93 0.63 -12.65 -10.71
N ALA A 94 -0.67 -12.48 -10.51
CA ALA A 94 -1.69 -13.50 -10.69
C ALA A 94 -2.59 -13.12 -11.88
N PRO A 95 -2.12 -13.31 -13.15
CA PRO A 95 -2.84 -12.83 -14.34
C PRO A 95 -4.26 -13.36 -14.46
N GLN A 96 -4.49 -14.62 -14.06
CA GLN A 96 -5.82 -15.24 -14.11
C GLN A 96 -6.83 -14.57 -13.16
N LYS A 97 -6.35 -13.93 -12.09
CA LYS A 97 -7.18 -13.18 -11.13
C LYS A 97 -7.20 -11.69 -11.44
N GLY A 98 -6.37 -11.21 -12.37
CA GLY A 98 -6.15 -9.78 -12.60
C GLY A 98 -5.57 -9.07 -11.37
N GLN A 99 -4.74 -9.76 -10.58
CA GLN A 99 -4.25 -9.27 -9.30
C GLN A 99 -2.71 -9.32 -9.21
N MET A 100 -2.18 -8.48 -8.33
CA MET A 100 -0.81 -8.51 -7.82
C MET A 100 -0.84 -8.93 -6.36
N GLU A 101 0.09 -9.79 -5.99
CA GLU A 101 0.27 -10.25 -4.63
C GLU A 101 1.57 -9.64 -4.09
N LEU A 102 1.45 -8.87 -3.00
CA LEU A 102 2.57 -8.29 -2.28
C LEU A 102 2.93 -9.22 -1.13
N LEU A 103 4.14 -9.78 -1.18
CA LEU A 103 4.58 -10.77 -0.20
C LEU A 103 5.20 -10.05 0.99
N VAL A 104 4.70 -10.34 2.17
CA VAL A 104 5.18 -9.82 3.46
C VAL A 104 5.47 -10.97 4.42
N ASN A 105 6.05 -10.67 5.58
CA ASN A 105 6.16 -11.67 6.64
C ASN A 105 4.75 -11.99 7.18
N GLY A 106 4.44 -13.28 7.30
CA GLY A 106 3.13 -13.77 7.74
C GLY A 106 2.86 -13.58 9.23
#